data_AF-A0A974ZL66-F1
#
_entry.id   AF-A0A974ZL66-F1
#
_cell.length_a   1.000
_cell.length_b   1.000
_cell.length_c   1.000
_cell.angle_alpha   90.00
_cell.angle_beta   90.00
_cell.angle_gamma   90.00
#
_symmetry.space_group_name_H-M   'P 1'
#
loop_
_entity.id
_entity.type
_entity.pdbx_description
1 polymer ?
#
loop_
_entity_poly.entity_id
_entity_poly.type
_entity_poly.pdbx_seq_one_letter_code
_entity_poly.pdbx_strand_id
1 'polypeptide(L)'
;MPALVDCEPLLSGKDKNAFEVIYVNDGGSDKTLATLQSLADADARVKVVNLSRNFGKEVATTAGVSAATGDAVVILDADGQHPPHYLPQFIERWRGGGAQVVVGVRSNHGGGKLKTLGSHRLSTRF
;
A
#
# COMPACT_ATOMS: atom_id res chain seq x y z
N MET A 1 5.79 -9.50 10.92
CA MET A 1 5.61 -8.40 9.95
C MET A 1 6.85 -7.49 9.85
N PRO A 2 7.96 -7.95 9.24
CA PRO A 2 9.05 -7.08 8.76
C PRO A 2 8.97 -6.75 7.26
N ALA A 3 8.22 -7.53 6.47
CA ALA A 3 8.26 -7.48 5.00
C ALA A 3 7.81 -6.15 4.34
N LEU A 4 7.06 -5.29 5.05
CA LEU A 4 6.68 -3.95 4.55
C LEU A 4 7.70 -2.88 4.93
N VAL A 5 8.54 -3.12 5.94
CA VAL A 5 9.67 -2.24 6.30
C VAL A 5 10.83 -2.48 5.32
N ASP A 6 10.89 -3.65 4.69
CA ASP A 6 11.80 -4.00 3.59
C ASP A 6 11.44 -3.30 2.26
N CYS A 7 10.85 -2.10 2.30
CA CYS A 7 10.80 -1.17 1.18
C CYS A 7 12.19 -0.57 0.88
N GLU A 8 13.29 -1.24 1.24
CA GLU A 8 14.67 -0.85 0.97
C GLU A 8 14.92 -0.32 -0.45
N PRO A 9 14.29 -0.89 -1.51
CA PRO A 9 14.44 -0.34 -2.86
C PRO A 9 13.89 1.09 -3.00
N LEU A 10 12.77 1.43 -2.35
CA LEU A 10 12.25 2.81 -2.26
C LEU A 10 13.11 3.68 -1.34
N LEU A 11 13.66 3.10 -0.27
CA LEU A 11 14.54 3.74 0.70
C LEU A 11 15.93 4.09 0.13
N SER A 12 16.36 3.45 -0.96
CA SER A 12 17.69 3.65 -1.56
C SER A 12 17.76 4.86 -2.51
N GLY A 13 16.62 5.50 -2.80
CA GLY A 13 16.55 6.72 -3.60
C GLY A 13 16.99 7.99 -2.84
N LYS A 14 17.26 9.06 -3.61
CA LYS A 14 17.83 10.35 -3.18
C LYS A 14 17.07 11.10 -2.06
N ASP A 15 15.86 10.70 -1.71
CA ASP A 15 15.06 11.32 -0.64
C ASP A 15 14.38 10.26 0.24
N LYS A 16 15.10 9.76 1.26
CA LYS A 16 14.56 8.86 2.28
C LYS A 16 13.37 9.45 3.05
N ASN A 17 13.19 10.77 3.02
CA ASN A 17 12.10 11.47 3.69
C ASN A 17 10.89 11.74 2.79
N ALA A 18 10.89 11.25 1.54
CA ALA A 18 9.81 11.52 0.59
C ALA A 18 8.55 10.65 0.78
N PHE A 19 8.48 9.84 1.84
CA PHE A 19 7.33 8.99 2.09
C PHE A 19 7.10 8.70 3.58
N GLU A 20 5.89 8.23 3.87
CA GLU A 20 5.47 7.71 5.16
C GLU A 20 4.85 6.32 4.98
N VAL A 21 4.89 5.52 6.04
CA VAL A 21 4.26 4.20 6.09
C VAL A 21 3.24 4.22 7.22
N ILE A 22 1.97 4.01 6.88
CA ILE A 22 0.89 4.00 7.87
C ILE A 22 0.40 2.56 8.03
N TYR A 23 0.69 1.97 9.18
CA TYR A 23 0.11 0.69 9.58
C TYR A 23 -1.22 0.93 10.30
N VAL A 24 -2.27 0.24 9.85
CA VAL A 24 -3.57 0.29 10.52
C VAL A 24 -3.82 -1.02 11.24
N ASN A 25 -3.84 -0.97 12.57
CA ASN A 25 -4.22 -2.12 13.39
C ASN A 25 -5.73 -2.13 13.58
N ASP A 26 -6.42 -3.10 13.00
CA ASP A 26 -7.87 -3.26 13.05
C ASP A 26 -8.34 -3.97 14.34
N GLY A 27 -7.80 -3.56 15.49
CA GLY A 27 -8.24 -4.04 16.81
C GLY A 27 -8.08 -5.54 17.06
N GLY A 28 -7.07 -6.18 16.47
CA GLY A 28 -6.71 -7.57 16.77
C GLY A 28 -6.25 -7.76 18.22
N SER A 29 -6.45 -8.95 18.79
CA SER A 29 -6.11 -9.29 20.18
C SER A 29 -4.66 -9.76 20.37
N ASP A 30 -3.83 -9.64 19.33
CA ASP A 30 -2.47 -10.17 19.30
C ASP A 30 -1.41 -9.12 19.68
N LYS A 31 -0.13 -9.52 19.59
CA LYS A 31 1.03 -8.65 19.87
C LYS A 31 1.37 -7.71 18.70
N THR A 32 0.50 -7.56 17.70
CA THR A 32 0.77 -6.76 16.51
C THR A 32 0.96 -5.30 16.87
N LEU A 33 0.10 -4.74 17.72
CA LEU A 33 0.22 -3.33 18.13
C LEU A 33 1.58 -3.01 18.77
N ALA A 34 2.06 -3.85 19.69
CA ALA A 34 3.36 -3.66 20.34
C ALA A 34 4.51 -3.71 19.32
N THR A 35 4.42 -4.60 18.33
CA THR A 35 5.43 -4.71 17.27
C THR A 35 5.43 -3.46 16.38
N LEU A 36 4.24 -2.99 15.99
CA LEU A 36 4.07 -1.79 15.18
C LEU A 36 4.55 -0.54 15.91
N GLN A 37 4.30 -0.44 17.22
CA GLN A 37 4.79 0.67 18.03
C GLN A 37 6.33 0.69 18.09
N SER A 38 6.97 -0.46 18.32
CA SER A 38 8.43 -0.54 18.28
C SER A 38 9.01 -0.14 16.91
N LEU A 39 8.30 -0.42 15.81
CA LEU A 39 8.71 0.03 14.47
C LEU A 39 8.58 1.55 14.31
N ALA A 40 7.48 2.14 14.80
CA ALA A 40 7.29 3.59 14.81
C ALA A 40 8.32 4.32 15.68
N ASP A 41 8.70 3.72 16.80
CA ASP A 41 9.73 4.27 17.69
C ASP A 41 11.13 4.21 17.05
N ALA A 42 11.37 3.24 16.18
CA ALA A 42 12.64 3.06 15.46
C ALA A 42 12.74 3.90 14.17
N ASP A 43 11.62 4.26 13.55
CA ASP A 43 11.57 5.00 12.28
C ASP A 43 10.45 6.04 12.27
N ALA A 44 10.82 7.32 12.29
CA ALA A 44 9.89 8.45 12.35
C ALA A 44 8.94 8.56 11.14
N ARG A 45 9.19 7.82 10.05
CA ARG A 45 8.30 7.75 8.88
C ARG A 45 7.18 6.74 9.06
N VAL A 46 7.28 5.86 10.06
CA VAL A 46 6.28 4.86 10.38
C VAL A 46 5.27 5.46 11.36
N LYS A 47 3.99 5.42 10.98
CA LYS A 47 2.85 5.81 11.80
C LYS A 47 1.96 4.61 12.05
N VAL A 48 1.30 4.59 13.20
CA VAL A 48 0.37 3.52 13.57
C VAL A 48 -0.99 4.12 13.88
N VAL A 49 -2.02 3.67 13.16
CA VAL A 49 -3.42 3.96 13.47
C VAL A 49 -4.00 2.72 14.14
N ASN A 50 -4.32 2.84 15.42
CA ASN A 50 -4.93 1.75 16.18
C ASN A 50 -6.43 1.94 16.30
N LEU A 51 -7.22 1.07 15.68
CA LEU A 51 -8.67 1.09 15.80
C LEU A 51 -9.11 0.46 17.13
N SER A 52 -10.22 0.96 17.68
CA SER A 52 -10.70 0.55 19.01
C SER A 52 -11.23 -0.88 19.07
N ARG A 53 -11.57 -1.47 17.92
CA ARG A 53 -12.02 -2.85 17.71
C ARG A 53 -11.84 -3.22 16.25
N ASN A 54 -12.11 -4.47 15.90
CA ASN A 54 -12.19 -4.92 14.52
C ASN A 54 -13.43 -4.34 13.82
N PHE A 55 -13.18 -3.51 12.81
CA PHE A 55 -14.18 -2.92 11.92
C PHE A 55 -14.12 -3.48 10.50
N GLY A 56 -13.09 -4.26 10.17
CA GLY A 56 -12.88 -4.83 8.86
C GLY A 56 -12.00 -3.98 7.96
N LYS A 57 -11.63 -4.59 6.83
CA LYS A 57 -10.61 -4.09 5.90
C LYS A 57 -10.96 -2.73 5.28
N GLU A 58 -12.22 -2.46 4.94
CA GLU A 58 -12.58 -1.20 4.29
C GLU A 58 -12.42 -0.01 5.26
N VAL A 59 -12.82 -0.19 6.51
CA VAL A 59 -12.68 0.83 7.56
C VAL A 59 -11.21 1.06 7.89
N ALA A 60 -10.43 -0.02 8.02
CA ALA A 60 -8.99 0.08 8.22
C ALA A 60 -8.30 0.82 7.06
N THR A 61 -8.65 0.49 5.81
CA THR A 61 -8.13 1.17 4.62
C THR A 61 -8.48 2.65 4.63
N THR A 62 -9.73 2.99 4.93
CA THR A 62 -10.21 4.38 4.98
C THR A 62 -9.50 5.18 6.07
N ALA A 63 -9.28 4.58 7.24
CA ALA A 63 -8.54 5.21 8.33
C ALA A 63 -7.09 5.48 7.94
N GLY A 64 -6.43 4.54 7.26
CA GLY A 64 -5.07 4.72 6.73
C GLY A 64 -4.99 5.86 5.71
N VAL A 65 -5.91 5.89 4.75
CA VAL A 65 -5.99 6.98 3.74
C VAL A 65 -6.25 8.33 4.40
N SER A 66 -7.12 8.39 5.40
CA SER A 66 -7.45 9.63 6.11
C SER A 66 -6.28 10.18 6.94
N ALA A 67 -5.39 9.30 7.39
CA ALA A 67 -4.19 9.68 8.14
C ALA A 67 -3.00 10.04 7.23
N ALA A 68 -3.08 9.75 5.93
CA ALA A 68 -2.02 10.03 4.97
C ALA A 68 -1.92 11.53 4.66
N THR A 69 -0.69 11.99 4.49
CA THR A 69 -0.33 13.40 4.24
C THR A 69 0.42 13.62 2.93
N GLY A 70 0.77 12.53 2.22
CA GLY A 70 1.45 12.60 0.93
C GLY A 70 0.53 12.94 -0.26
N ASP A 71 1.15 13.33 -1.38
CA ASP A 71 0.45 13.67 -2.63
C ASP A 71 -0.22 12.47 -3.32
N ALA A 72 0.21 11.26 -2.97
CA ALA A 72 -0.34 10.00 -3.47
C ALA A 72 -0.33 8.94 -2.37
N VAL A 73 -1.33 8.05 -2.42
CA VAL A 73 -1.45 6.93 -1.47
C VAL A 73 -1.39 5.62 -2.25
N VAL A 74 -0.59 4.69 -1.75
CA VAL A 74 -0.60 3.30 -2.21
C VAL A 74 -1.09 2.39 -1.08
N ILE A 75 -2.10 1.58 -1.38
CA ILE A 75 -2.67 0.64 -0.42
C ILE A 75 -2.06 -0.73 -0.68
N LEU A 76 -1.51 -1.36 0.37
CA LEU A 76 -0.90 -2.69 0.31
C LEU A 76 -1.42 -3.55 1.46
N ASP A 77 -1.69 -4.82 1.17
CA ASP A 77 -1.98 -5.79 2.22
C ASP A 77 -0.71 -6.23 2.96
N ALA A 78 -0.85 -6.43 4.27
CA ALA A 78 0.22 -6.83 5.18
C ALA A 78 0.61 -8.32 5.10
N ASP A 79 -0.02 -9.08 4.20
CA ASP A 79 0.18 -10.53 4.05
C ASP A 79 1.44 -10.91 3.25
N GLY A 80 2.14 -9.93 2.68
CA GLY A 80 3.35 -10.12 1.89
C GLY A 80 3.09 -10.64 0.47
N GLN A 81 1.84 -10.75 0.03
CA GLN A 81 1.50 -11.14 -1.35
C GLN A 81 1.77 -10.02 -2.37
N HIS A 82 1.93 -8.78 -1.88
CA HIS A 82 2.21 -7.60 -2.69
C HIS A 82 3.66 -7.16 -2.49
N PRO A 83 4.58 -7.56 -3.38
CA PRO A 83 5.97 -7.29 -3.13
C PRO A 83 6.29 -5.80 -3.43
N PRO A 84 6.92 -5.08 -2.50
CA PRO A 84 7.08 -3.63 -2.57
C PRO A 84 8.02 -3.16 -3.70
N HIS A 85 8.80 -4.06 -4.29
CA HIS A 85 9.69 -3.73 -5.41
C HIS A 85 8.97 -3.23 -6.67
N TYR A 86 7.64 -3.41 -6.78
CA TYR A 86 6.86 -2.83 -7.87
C TYR A 86 6.51 -1.36 -7.66
N LEU A 87 6.55 -0.83 -6.44
CA LEU A 87 6.12 0.53 -6.12
C LEU A 87 6.81 1.63 -6.96
N PRO A 88 8.11 1.56 -7.29
CA PRO A 88 8.74 2.53 -8.19
C PRO A 88 8.04 2.65 -9.55
N GLN A 89 7.59 1.53 -10.13
CA GLN A 89 6.88 1.53 -11.42
C GLN A 89 5.49 2.18 -11.31
N PHE A 90 4.84 2.05 -10.15
CA PHE A 90 3.54 2.68 -9.91
C PHE A 90 3.70 4.19 -9.79
N ILE A 91 4.72 4.63 -9.05
CA ILE A 91 5.04 6.05 -8.86
C ILE A 91 5.43 6.69 -10.20
N GLU A 92 6.24 6.03 -11.02
CA GLU A 92 6.62 6.52 -12.35
C GLU A 92 5.39 6.74 -13.25
N ARG A 93 4.49 5.76 -13.30
CA ARG A 93 3.24 5.86 -14.08
C ARG A 93 2.33 6.97 -13.60
N TRP A 94 2.25 7.18 -12.29
CA TRP A 94 1.48 8.28 -11.69
C TRP A 94 2.12 9.64 -11.98
N ARG A 95 3.44 9.78 -11.79
CA ARG A 95 4.19 11.02 -12.06
C ARG A 95 4.22 11.41 -13.54
N GLY A 96 4.05 10.45 -14.45
CA GLY A 96 3.95 10.69 -15.89
C GLY A 96 2.75 11.55 -16.30
N GLY A 97 1.83 11.88 -15.38
CA GLY A 97 0.74 12.85 -15.59
C GLY A 97 -0.48 12.31 -16.33
N GLY A 98 -0.36 11.19 -17.04
CA GLY A 98 -1.46 10.56 -17.80
C GLY A 98 -2.38 9.65 -16.97
N ALA A 99 -2.12 9.45 -15.69
CA ALA A 99 -2.91 8.55 -14.84
C ALA A 99 -3.15 9.11 -13.44
N GLN A 100 -4.44 9.28 -13.07
CA GLN A 100 -4.84 9.62 -11.70
C GLN A 100 -4.86 8.42 -10.76
N VAL A 101 -5.04 7.21 -11.32
CA VAL A 101 -5.11 5.95 -10.56
C VAL A 101 -4.28 4.90 -11.29
N VAL A 102 -3.41 4.20 -10.54
CA VAL A 102 -2.59 3.10 -11.05
C VAL A 102 -2.98 1.82 -10.32
N VAL A 103 -3.31 0.77 -11.07
CA VAL A 103 -3.75 -0.52 -10.52
C VAL A 103 -2.79 -1.63 -10.92
N GLY A 104 -2.34 -2.40 -9.93
CA GLY A 104 -1.58 -3.62 -10.14
C GLY A 104 -2.50 -4.77 -10.54
N VAL A 105 -2.20 -5.45 -11.64
CA VAL A 105 -2.92 -6.66 -12.05
C VAL A 105 -1.95 -7.82 -12.07
N ARG A 106 -2.28 -8.89 -11.35
CA ARG A 106 -1.51 -10.13 -11.39
C ARG A 106 -1.72 -10.81 -12.74
N SER A 107 -0.64 -11.01 -13.49
CA SER A 107 -0.71 -11.69 -14.78
C SER A 107 -0.85 -13.20 -14.57
N ASN A 108 -2.07 -13.71 -14.68
CA ASN A 108 -2.35 -15.14 -14.52
C ASN A 108 -2.06 -15.85 -15.86
N HIS A 109 -0.80 -16.19 -16.12
CA HIS A 109 -0.40 -16.98 -17.30
C HIS A 109 -0.73 -18.48 -17.09
N GLY A 110 -2.00 -18.79 -16.88
CA GLY A 110 -2.50 -20.15 -16.70
C GLY A 110 -3.94 -20.18 -16.18
N GLY A 111 -4.92 -20.13 -17.08
CA GLY A 111 -6.32 -20.40 -16.73
C GLY A 111 -7.37 -19.75 -17.63
N GLY A 112 -7.90 -20.52 -18.59
CA GLY A 112 -9.25 -20.40 -19.15
C GLY A 112 -9.66 -19.10 -19.83
N LYS A 113 -9.77 -19.13 -21.16
CA LYS A 113 -10.37 -18.09 -22.02
C LYS A 113 -11.88 -17.92 -21.75
N LEU A 114 -12.32 -17.38 -20.61
CA LEU A 114 -13.71 -16.89 -20.46
C LEU A 114 -13.97 -15.99 -19.24
N LYS A 115 -13.13 -15.00 -18.99
CA LYS A 115 -13.46 -13.91 -18.03
C LYS A 115 -13.13 -12.54 -18.61
N THR A 116 -13.60 -12.27 -19.82
CA THR A 116 -13.60 -10.92 -20.40
C THR A 116 -14.99 -10.62 -20.94
N LEU A 117 -15.92 -10.31 -20.04
CA LEU A 117 -17.18 -9.63 -20.37
C LEU A 117 -17.61 -8.85 -19.13
N GLY A 118 -17.28 -7.55 -19.11
CA GLY A 118 -17.75 -6.62 -18.08
C GLY A 118 -16.81 -5.44 -17.79
N SER A 119 -15.50 -5.59 -17.97
CA SER A 119 -14.57 -4.48 -17.78
C SER A 119 -14.58 -3.58 -19.01
N HIS A 120 -15.40 -2.52 -18.99
CA HIS A 120 -15.18 -1.38 -19.89
C HIS A 120 -13.84 -0.75 -19.56
N ARG A 121 -12.82 -1.23 -20.27
CA ARG A 121 -11.49 -0.66 -20.35
C ARG A 121 -11.62 0.69 -21.07
N LEU A 122 -11.79 1.76 -20.31
CA LEU A 122 -11.52 3.10 -20.80
C LEU A 122 -10.00 3.26 -20.93
N SER A 123 -9.49 2.73 -22.04
CA SER A 123 -8.21 3.14 -22.61
C SER A 123 -8.43 4.50 -23.26
N THR A 124 -8.30 5.56 -22.49
CA THR A 124 -8.15 6.90 -23.06
C THR A 124 -6.69 7.27 -22.92
N ARG A 125 -5.99 7.30 -24.07
CA ARG A 125 -4.76 8.07 -24.21
C ARG A 125 -5.07 9.50 -23.77
N PHE A 126 -4.38 10.00 -22.75
CA PHE A 126 -3.57 11.22 -22.74
C PHE A 126 -2.68 11.18 -21.50
#